data_AF-A0A2H0G9E7-F1
#
_entry.id   AF-A0A2H0G9E7-F1
#
_cell.length_a   1.000
_cell.length_b   1.000
_cell.length_c   1.000
_cell.angle_alpha   90.00
_cell.angle_beta   90.00
_cell.angle_gamma   90.00
#
_symmetry.space_group_name_H-M   'P 1'
#
loop_
_entity.id
_entity.type
_entity.pdbx_description
1 polymer ?
#
loop_
_entity_poly.entity_id
_entity_poly.type
_entity_poly.pdbx_seq_one_letter_code
_entity_poly.pdbx_strand_id
1 'polypeptide(L)'
;MREKKSNNEFLIYILNRNRYYLSFDSGVGQTNLKKEEVLNCPLFIPTSLEEQTQIANFLSAIDVKIDNCKLEIENYSKWKKGLLQQLFV
;
A
#
# COMPACT_ATOMS: atom_id res chain seq x y z
N MET A 1 -17.66 1.02 -25.77
CA MET A 1 -16.51 1.35 -24.90
C MET A 1 -15.84 0.03 -24.54
N ARG A 2 -14.59 -0.23 -24.93
CA ARG A 2 -13.92 -1.48 -24.54
C ARG A 2 -13.60 -1.38 -23.04
N GLU A 3 -14.19 -2.24 -22.23
CA GLU A 3 -13.80 -2.43 -20.83
C GLU A 3 -12.32 -2.79 -20.80
N LYS A 4 -11.47 -1.83 -20.44
CA LYS A 4 -10.07 -2.14 -20.12
C LYS A 4 -10.09 -2.91 -18.80
N LYS A 5 -9.93 -4.24 -18.87
CA LYS A 5 -9.70 -5.07 -17.68
C LYS A 5 -8.48 -4.52 -16.95
N SER A 6 -8.63 -4.18 -15.67
CA SER A 6 -7.55 -3.71 -14.82
C SER A 6 -7.42 -4.64 -13.61
N ASN A 7 -6.18 -4.88 -13.17
CA ASN A 7 -5.88 -5.68 -12.00
C ASN A 7 -6.15 -4.82 -10.74
N ASN A 8 -6.98 -5.33 -9.82
CA ASN A 8 -7.39 -4.60 -8.62
C ASN A 8 -6.24 -4.32 -7.65
N GLU A 9 -5.31 -5.25 -7.50
CA GLU A 9 -4.14 -5.11 -6.62
C GLU A 9 -3.19 -4.04 -7.16
N PHE A 10 -2.95 -4.06 -8.48
CA PHE A 10 -2.23 -2.98 -9.17
C PHE A 10 -2.91 -1.62 -8.95
N LEU A 11 -4.25 -1.55 -9.06
CA LEU A 11 -4.99 -0.32 -8.82
C LEU A 11 -4.85 0.17 -7.38
N ILE A 12 -4.84 -0.72 -6.39
CA ILE A 12 -4.58 -0.34 -4.99
C ILE A 12 -3.21 0.33 -4.90
N TYR A 13 -2.17 -0.25 -5.48
CA TYR A 13 -0.82 0.33 -5.43
C TYR A 13 -0.70 1.68 -6.13
N ILE A 14 -1.34 1.88 -7.30
CA ILE A 14 -1.23 3.15 -8.05
C ILE A 14 -2.11 4.28 -7.47
N LEU A 15 -3.22 3.92 -6.82
CA LEU A 15 -4.15 4.88 -6.23
C LEU A 15 -3.79 5.23 -4.79
N ASN A 16 -3.15 4.31 -4.05
CA ASN A 16 -2.75 4.56 -2.68
C ASN A 16 -1.82 5.77 -2.61
N ARG A 17 -2.25 6.78 -1.85
CA ARG A 17 -1.55 8.06 -1.69
C ARG A 17 -1.17 8.72 -3.03
N ASN A 18 -2.04 8.57 -4.03
CA ASN A 18 -1.86 9.26 -5.31
C ASN A 18 -1.89 10.78 -5.13
N ARG A 19 -0.92 11.48 -5.72
CA ARG A 19 -0.74 12.94 -5.55
C ARG A 19 -1.93 13.76 -5.99
N TYR A 20 -2.65 13.32 -7.02
CA TYR A 20 -3.84 14.02 -7.48
C TYR A 20 -4.91 14.03 -6.38
N TYR A 21 -5.21 12.89 -5.77
CA TYR A 21 -6.19 12.84 -4.67
C TYR A 21 -5.71 13.54 -3.40
N LEU A 22 -4.42 13.44 -3.07
CA LEU A 22 -3.85 14.15 -1.93
C LEU A 22 -3.93 15.68 -2.08
N SER A 23 -4.04 16.20 -3.31
CA SER A 23 -4.19 17.65 -3.52
C SER A 23 -5.54 18.21 -3.05
N PHE A 24 -6.55 17.35 -2.86
CA PHE A 24 -7.85 17.72 -2.31
C PHE A 24 -7.91 17.64 -0.78
N ASP A 25 -6.86 17.08 -0.15
CA ASP A 25 -6.81 16.92 1.30
C ASP A 25 -6.37 18.23 1.98
N SER A 26 -7.18 18.68 2.94
CA SER A 26 -6.90 19.86 3.76
C SER A 26 -6.09 19.52 5.03
N GLY A 27 -5.88 18.24 5.33
CA GLY A 27 -5.13 17.77 6.49
C GLY A 27 -5.86 17.90 7.84
N VAL A 28 -7.10 18.41 7.85
CA VAL A 28 -7.88 18.66 9.08
C VAL A 28 -9.02 17.66 9.25
N GLY A 29 -9.66 17.24 8.16
CA GLY A 29 -10.84 16.38 8.18
C GLY A 29 -10.86 15.36 7.05
N GLN A 30 -11.91 14.54 7.00
CA GLN A 30 -12.08 13.57 5.94
C GLN A 30 -12.26 14.28 4.59
N THR A 31 -11.38 13.96 3.64
CA THR A 31 -11.48 14.46 2.27
C THR A 31 -12.71 13.84 1.59
N ASN A 32 -13.58 14.68 1.04
CA ASN A 32 -14.74 14.26 0.26
C ASN A 32 -14.46 14.51 -1.22
N LEU A 33 -14.45 13.45 -2.02
CA LEU A 33 -14.28 13.53 -3.46
C LEU A 33 -15.61 13.31 -4.18
N LYS A 34 -15.92 14.21 -5.12
CA LYS A 34 -17.02 14.04 -6.07
C LYS A 34 -16.66 12.97 -7.08
N LYS A 35 -17.67 12.35 -7.68
CA LYS A 35 -17.50 11.34 -8.74
C LYS A 35 -16.61 11.86 -9.88
N GLU A 36 -16.81 13.09 -10.31
CA GLU A 36 -16.04 13.70 -11.40
C GLU A 36 -14.57 13.88 -11.03
N GLU A 37 -14.27 14.25 -9.79
CA GLU A 37 -12.89 14.39 -9.31
C GLU A 37 -12.19 13.03 -9.35
N VAL A 38 -12.86 11.95 -8.97
CA VAL A 38 -12.35 10.57 -9.08
C VAL A 38 -12.09 10.17 -10.54
N LEU A 39 -13.06 10.41 -11.42
CA LEU A 39 -12.96 10.00 -12.83
C LEU A 39 -11.95 10.83 -13.65
N ASN A 40 -11.66 12.05 -13.22
CA ASN A 40 -10.70 12.94 -13.89
C ASN A 40 -9.24 12.74 -13.43
N CYS A 41 -8.99 11.82 -12.50
CA CYS A 41 -7.63 11.53 -12.05
C CYS A 41 -6.78 11.00 -13.23
N PRO A 42 -5.66 11.67 -13.58
CA PRO A 42 -4.80 11.21 -14.64
C PRO A 42 -4.02 9.98 -14.18
N LEU A 43 -4.34 8.82 -14.77
CA LEU A 43 -3.69 7.55 -14.46
C LEU A 43 -2.97 6.99 -15.69
N PHE A 44 -1.70 6.65 -15.50
CA PHE A 44 -0.93 5.87 -16.47
C PHE A 44 -1.06 4.38 -16.12
N ILE A 45 -1.97 3.70 -16.81
CA ILE A 45 -2.26 2.28 -16.59
C ILE A 45 -1.77 1.49 -17.81
N PRO A 46 -0.85 0.53 -17.64
CA PRO A 46 -0.45 -0.36 -18.72
C PRO A 46 -1.65 -1.12 -19.29
N THR A 47 -1.75 -1.25 -20.62
CA THR A 47 -2.90 -1.94 -21.23
C THR A 47 -2.83 -3.46 -21.07
N SER A 48 -1.65 -4.01 -20.79
CA SER A 48 -1.46 -5.44 -20.55
C SER A 48 -1.83 -5.82 -19.13
N LEU A 49 -2.76 -6.76 -18.96
CA LEU A 49 -3.12 -7.29 -17.64
C LEU A 49 -1.96 -8.10 -17.03
N GLU A 50 -1.15 -8.73 -17.88
CA GLU A 50 0.03 -9.48 -17.46
C GLU A 50 1.05 -8.54 -16.82
N GLU A 51 1.33 -7.40 -17.45
CA GLU A 51 2.24 -6.39 -16.92
C GLU A 51 1.73 -5.82 -15.58
N GLN A 52 0.44 -5.46 -15.51
CA GLN A 52 -0.17 -5.01 -14.25
C GLN A 52 -0.02 -6.06 -13.14
N THR A 53 -0.18 -7.34 -13.46
CA THR A 53 -0.06 -8.45 -12.50
C THR A 53 1.40 -8.65 -12.05
N GLN A 54 2.37 -8.56 -12.96
CA GLN A 54 3.79 -8.64 -12.61
C GLN A 54 4.19 -7.49 -11.66
N ILE A 55 3.74 -6.27 -11.94
CA ILE A 55 4.00 -5.12 -11.08
C ILE A 55 3.35 -5.31 -9.70
N ALA A 56 2.08 -5.72 -9.66
CA ALA A 56 1.37 -5.98 -8.40
C ALA A 56 2.08 -7.04 -7.55
N ASN A 57 2.43 -8.19 -8.15
CA ASN A 57 3.14 -9.27 -7.46
C ASN A 57 4.51 -8.82 -6.92
N PHE A 58 5.23 -7.98 -7.66
CA PHE A 58 6.50 -7.44 -7.20
C PHE A 58 6.34 -6.55 -5.97
N LEU A 59 5.36 -5.64 -6.00
CA LEU A 59 5.07 -4.74 -4.89
C LEU A 59 4.56 -5.49 -3.65
N SER A 60 3.68 -6.49 -3.83
CA SER A 60 3.19 -7.29 -2.72
C SER A 60 4.27 -8.18 -2.10
N ALA A 61 5.22 -8.68 -2.90
CA ALA A 61 6.40 -9.35 -2.36
C ALA A 61 7.26 -8.43 -1.47
N ILE A 62 7.31 -7.12 -1.75
CA ILE A 62 7.99 -6.14 -0.90
C ILE A 62 7.21 -5.93 0.40
N ASP A 63 5.89 -5.78 0.35
CA ASP A 63 5.06 -5.63 1.55
C ASP A 63 5.18 -6.85 2.48
N VAL A 64 5.15 -8.07 1.93
CA VAL A 64 5.39 -9.30 2.70
C VAL A 64 6.76 -9.27 3.39
N LYS A 65 7.80 -8.80 2.71
CA LYS A 65 9.13 -8.67 3.34
C LYS A 65 9.12 -7.64 4.47
N ILE A 66 8.46 -6.50 4.29
CA ILE A 66 8.34 -5.46 5.31
C ILE A 66 7.64 -6.02 6.55
N ASP A 67 6.54 -6.75 6.38
CA ASP A 67 5.78 -7.32 7.48
C ASP A 67 6.55 -8.42 8.23
N ASN A 68 7.31 -9.25 7.51
CA ASN A 68 8.22 -10.21 8.13
C ASN A 68 9.29 -9.51 8.97
N CYS A 69 9.90 -8.43 8.47
CA CYS A 69 10.88 -7.66 9.24
C CYS A 69 10.26 -7.03 10.50
N LYS A 70 9.03 -6.52 10.43
CA LYS A 70 8.31 -6.01 11.62
C LYS A 70 8.10 -7.11 12.66
N LEU A 71 7.69 -8.30 12.22
CA LEU A 71 7.49 -9.46 13.09
C LEU A 71 8.79 -9.89 13.77
N GLU A 72 9.90 -9.92 13.03
CA GLU A 72 11.23 -10.21 13.59
C GLU A 72 11.61 -9.19 14.66
N ILE A 73 11.42 -7.90 14.41
CA ILE A 73 11.69 -6.82 15.39
C ILE A 73 10.86 -7.02 16.66
N GLU A 74 9.58 -7.36 16.53
CA GLU A 74 8.71 -7.65 17.69
C GLU A 74 9.20 -8.86 18.48
N ASN A 75 9.61 -9.92 17.81
CA ASN A 75 10.12 -11.13 18.43
C ASN A 75 11.43 -10.85 19.19
N TYR A 76 12.36 -10.12 18.59
CA TYR A 76 13.60 -9.71 19.26
C TYR A 76 13.33 -8.81 20.47
N SER A 77 12.36 -7.90 20.38
CA SER A 77 11.95 -7.04 21.49
C SER A 77 11.39 -7.86 22.67
N LYS A 78 10.51 -8.82 22.39
CA LYS A 78 9.97 -9.76 23.40
C LYS A 78 11.07 -10.60 24.02
N TRP A 79 11.96 -11.16 23.21
CA TRP A 79 13.09 -11.97 23.69
C TRP A 79 14.03 -11.16 24.58
N LYS A 80 14.43 -9.95 24.15
CA LYS A 80 15.23 -9.03 24.96
C LYS A 80 14.58 -8.72 26.30
N LYS A 81 13.26 -8.49 26.32
CA LYS A 81 12.51 -8.24 27.56
C LYS A 81 12.55 -9.46 28.50
N GLY A 82 12.36 -10.67 27.97
CA GLY A 82 12.46 -11.91 28.74
C GLY A 82 13.84 -12.13 29.35
N LEU A 83 14.91 -11.89 28.58
CA LEU A 83 16.28 -11.99 29.08
C LEU A 83 16.56 -10.99 30.21
N LEU A 84 16.12 -9.73 30.06
CA LEU A 84 16.29 -8.72 31.11
C LEU A 84 15.53 -9.11 32.39
N GLN A 85 14.33 -9.69 32.27
CA GLN A 85 13.61 -10.19 33.45
C GLN A 85 14.38 -11.30 34.17
N GLN A 86 15.05 -12.19 33.45
CA GLN A 86 15.88 -13.25 34.05
C GLN A 86 17.16 -12.74 34.72
N LEU A 87 17.67 -11.57 34.33
CA LEU A 87 18.92 -11.01 34.86
C LEU A 87 18.75 -10.27 36.20
N PHE A 88 17.54 -9.84 36.54
CA PHE A 88 17.24 -9.06 37.74
C PHE A 88 16.34 -9.82 38.74
N VAL A 89 16.31 -11.16 38.62
CA VAL A 89 15.74 -12.10 39.59
C VAL A 89 16.86 -12.81 40.31
#